data_AF-A0A1X7V6Q9-F1
#
_entry.id   AF-A0A1X7V6Q9-F1
#
_cell.length_a   1.000
_cell.length_b   1.000
_cell.length_c   1.000
_cell.angle_alpha   90.00
_cell.angle_beta   90.00
_cell.angle_gamma   90.00
#
_symmetry.space_group_name_H-M   'P 1'
#
loop_
_entity.id
_entity.type
_entity.pdbx_description
1 polymer ?
#
loop_
_entity_poly.entity_id
_entity_poly.type
_entity_poly.pdbx_seq_one_letter_code
_entity_poly.pdbx_strand_id
1 'polypeptide(L)'
;METISVYIDKTNQVRGNKTRFFQSFIKPQEAATSSTIARWLRTVLDQAGINTEIFRAHSTRGASASAAGRGGVTLQDILKAANWSLESVFQKFYHKELDQAAYGRAVINQNSLGEAMNNTLDM
;
A
#
# COMPACT_ATOMS: atom_id res chain seq x y z
N MET A 1 -3.74 16.48 11.38
CA MET A 1 -2.93 15.26 11.65
C MET A 1 -2.83 15.09 13.16
N GLU A 2 -3.71 14.29 13.77
CA GLU A 2 -3.82 14.21 15.24
C GLU A 2 -3.66 12.79 15.82
N THR A 3 -3.49 11.76 14.97
CA THR A 3 -3.55 10.36 15.39
C THR A 3 -2.49 9.98 16.43
N ILE A 4 -1.27 10.50 16.30
CA ILE A 4 -0.18 10.23 17.26
C ILE A 4 -0.47 10.86 18.61
N SER A 5 -0.91 12.12 18.64
CA SER A 5 -1.26 12.83 19.87
C SER A 5 -2.40 12.12 20.59
N VAL A 6 -3.49 11.81 19.87
CA VAL A 6 -4.63 11.06 20.42
C VAL A 6 -4.21 9.70 20.97
N TYR A 7 -3.28 9.00 20.30
CA TYR A 7 -2.77 7.72 20.79
C TYR A 7 -1.95 7.87 22.09
N ILE A 8 -1.10 8.89 22.17
CA ILE A 8 -0.32 9.19 23.38
C ILE A 8 -1.28 9.50 24.54
N ASP A 9 -2.26 10.37 24.31
CA ASP A 9 -3.24 10.77 25.33
C ASP A 9 -4.03 9.56 25.85
N LYS A 10 -4.54 8.71 24.95
CA LYS A 10 -5.29 7.50 25.31
C LYS A 10 -4.45 6.45 26.03
N THR A 11 -3.15 6.39 25.75
CA THR A 11 -2.25 5.41 26.36
C THR A 11 -1.50 5.94 27.57
N ASN A 12 -1.66 7.22 27.93
CA ASN A 12 -0.90 7.90 28.97
C ASN A 12 -1.02 7.20 30.34
N GLN A 13 -2.25 6.84 30.72
CA GLN A 13 -2.55 6.19 32.01
C GLN A 13 -1.89 4.82 32.18
N VAL A 14 -1.63 4.11 31.08
CA VAL A 14 -1.11 2.73 31.10
C VAL A 14 0.38 2.65 30.72
N ARG A 15 0.95 3.77 30.24
CA ARG A 15 2.33 3.85 29.76
C ARG A 15 3.35 3.68 30.88
N GLY A 16 3.12 4.30 32.04
CA GLY A 16 4.06 4.31 33.16
C GLY A 16 5.47 4.65 32.68
N ASN A 17 6.45 3.78 32.96
CA ASN A 17 7.86 4.00 32.63
C ASN A 17 8.27 3.39 31.28
N LYS A 18 7.32 2.93 30.45
CA LYS A 18 7.61 2.21 29.20
C LYS A 18 8.04 3.18 28.09
N THR A 19 9.19 2.89 27.48
CA THR A 19 9.79 3.71 26.41
C THR A 19 9.28 3.38 25.01
N ARG A 20 8.67 2.20 24.82
CA ARG A 20 8.18 1.76 23.51
C ARG A 20 6.90 2.50 23.13
N PHE A 21 6.85 3.02 21.91
CA PHE A 21 5.70 3.79 21.42
C PHE A 21 4.41 2.95 21.45
N PHE A 22 4.41 1.81 20.75
CA PHE A 22 3.26 0.91 20.70
C PHE A 22 3.15 0.04 21.95
N GLN A 23 1.99 0.13 22.61
CA GLN A 23 1.60 -0.69 23.75
C GLN A 23 0.47 -1.65 23.35
N SER A 24 0.53 -2.87 23.89
CA SER A 24 -0.56 -3.83 23.84
C SER A 24 -1.75 -3.33 24.65
N PHE A 25 -2.96 -3.60 24.18
CA PHE A 25 -4.20 -3.32 24.91
C PHE A 25 -4.62 -4.47 25.84
N ILE A 26 -3.94 -5.63 25.77
CA ILE A 26 -4.19 -6.80 26.63
C ILE A 26 -3.40 -6.64 27.93
N LYS A 27 -4.02 -6.95 29.08
CA LYS A 27 -3.34 -6.91 30.39
C LYS A 27 -2.40 -8.12 30.57
N PRO A 28 -1.24 -7.95 31.22
CA PRO A 28 -0.60 -6.67 31.57
C PRO A 28 -0.19 -5.91 30.29
N GLN A 29 -0.48 -4.60 30.25
CA GLN A 29 -0.30 -3.76 29.07
C GLN A 29 1.20 -3.48 28.84
N GLU A 30 1.84 -4.38 28.10
CA GLU A 30 3.26 -4.35 27.75
C GLU A 30 3.52 -3.77 26.36
N ALA A 31 4.79 -3.58 26.01
CA ALA A 31 5.17 -3.15 24.67
C ALA A 31 4.66 -4.13 23.59
N ALA A 32 4.06 -3.61 22.52
CA ALA A 32 3.64 -4.44 21.40
C ALA A 32 4.87 -5.01 20.67
N THR A 33 4.86 -6.33 20.46
CA THR A 33 5.88 -7.02 19.67
C THR A 33 5.69 -6.77 18.17
N SER A 34 6.71 -7.06 17.37
CA SER A 34 6.61 -7.05 15.91
C SER A 34 5.50 -7.98 15.39
N SER A 35 5.37 -9.16 16.00
CA SER A 35 4.31 -10.12 15.67
C SER A 35 2.90 -9.59 15.98
N THR A 36 2.75 -8.83 17.06
CA THR A 36 1.47 -8.19 17.44
C THR A 36 1.09 -7.13 16.42
N ILE A 37 2.03 -6.25 16.07
CA ILE A 37 1.81 -5.20 15.06
C ILE A 37 1.49 -5.83 13.69
N ALA A 38 2.22 -6.88 13.30
CA ALA A 38 1.95 -7.59 12.06
C ALA A 38 0.54 -8.21 12.03
N ARG A 39 0.06 -8.73 13.17
CA ARG A 39 -1.32 -9.22 13.31
C ARG A 39 -2.33 -8.08 13.16
N TRP A 40 -2.12 -6.93 13.83
CA TRP A 40 -3.00 -5.78 13.67
C TRP A 40 -3.09 -5.30 12.23
N LEU A 41 -1.96 -5.23 11.52
CA LEU A 41 -1.94 -4.89 10.09
C LEU A 41 -2.75 -5.90 9.26
N ARG A 42 -2.58 -7.20 9.49
CA ARG A 42 -3.39 -8.23 8.80
C ARG A 42 -4.88 -8.07 9.09
N THR A 43 -5.26 -7.81 10.35
CA THR A 43 -6.66 -7.57 10.71
C THR A 43 -7.24 -6.36 9.96
N VAL A 44 -6.50 -5.26 9.84
CA VAL A 44 -6.95 -4.09 9.07
C VAL A 44 -7.08 -4.40 7.58
N LEU A 45 -6.16 -5.16 6.99
CA LEU A 45 -6.26 -5.60 5.60
C LEU A 45 -7.51 -6.47 5.37
N ASP A 46 -7.76 -7.43 6.26
CA ASP A 46 -8.93 -8.31 6.21
C ASP A 46 -10.23 -7.52 6.32
N GLN A 47 -10.31 -6.58 7.27
CA GLN A 47 -11.45 -5.68 7.45
C GLN A 47 -11.68 -4.76 6.24
N ALA A 48 -10.63 -4.45 5.48
CA ALA A 48 -10.73 -3.71 4.23
C ALA A 48 -11.10 -4.59 3.02
N GLY A 49 -11.38 -5.88 3.21
CA GLY A 49 -11.71 -6.83 2.16
C GLY A 49 -10.50 -7.31 1.34
N ILE A 50 -9.29 -7.08 1.82
CA ILE A 50 -8.07 -7.51 1.14
C ILE A 50 -7.74 -8.95 1.56
N ASN A 51 -7.55 -9.84 0.58
CA ASN A 51 -7.22 -11.24 0.84
C ASN A 51 -5.88 -11.38 1.60
N THR A 52 -5.95 -11.77 2.88
CA THR A 52 -4.78 -11.84 3.77
C THR A 52 -3.96 -13.12 3.69
N GLU A 53 -4.39 -14.09 2.86
CA GLU A 53 -3.56 -15.24 2.47
C GLU A 53 -2.49 -14.81 1.47
N ILE A 54 -2.84 -13.87 0.58
CA ILE A 54 -1.95 -13.30 -0.44
C ILE A 54 -1.20 -12.08 0.11
N PHE A 55 -1.90 -11.14 0.73
CA PHE A 55 -1.34 -9.88 1.21
C PHE A 55 -1.15 -9.89 2.72
N ARG A 56 0.10 -9.82 3.17
CA ARG A 56 0.46 -9.85 4.59
C ARG A 56 0.93 -8.48 5.06
N ALA A 57 1.29 -8.35 6.32
CA ALA A 57 1.77 -7.09 6.91
C ALA A 57 2.91 -6.43 6.10
N HIS A 58 3.84 -7.21 5.55
CA HIS A 58 4.93 -6.68 4.72
C HIS A 58 4.47 -6.12 3.37
N SER A 59 3.31 -6.55 2.85
CA SER A 59 2.75 -6.05 1.60
C SER A 59 2.42 -4.55 1.68
N THR A 60 2.13 -4.03 2.87
CA THR A 60 1.90 -2.59 3.10
C THR A 60 3.12 -1.74 2.72
N ARG A 61 4.33 -2.17 3.05
CA ARG A 61 5.58 -1.46 2.67
C ARG A 61 5.73 -1.42 1.15
N GLY A 62 5.48 -2.56 0.51
CA GLY A 62 5.52 -2.67 -0.94
C GLY A 62 4.54 -1.72 -1.62
N ALA A 63 3.26 -1.81 -1.25
CA ALA A 63 2.20 -0.98 -1.80
C ALA A 63 2.45 0.52 -1.60
N SER A 64 2.95 0.92 -0.41
CA SER A 64 3.33 2.30 -0.13
C SER A 64 4.47 2.78 -1.03
N ALA A 65 5.50 1.96 -1.24
CA ALA A 65 6.62 2.31 -2.11
C ALA A 65 6.19 2.40 -3.59
N SER A 66 5.33 1.48 -4.08
CA SER A 66 4.78 1.61 -5.44
C SER A 66 3.92 2.86 -5.58
N ALA A 67 3.12 3.21 -4.56
CA ALA A 67 2.31 4.42 -4.57
C ALA A 67 3.16 5.69 -4.62
N ALA A 68 4.26 5.74 -3.86
CA ALA A 68 5.23 6.84 -3.92
C ALA A 68 5.85 6.98 -5.32
N GLY A 69 6.25 5.86 -5.94
CA GLY A 69 6.78 5.86 -7.31
C GLY A 69 5.77 6.39 -8.33
N ARG A 70 4.50 5.96 -8.24
CA ARG A 70 3.41 6.51 -9.07
C ARG A 70 3.16 8.00 -8.81
N GLY A 71 3.38 8.46 -7.58
CA GLY A 71 3.31 9.87 -7.20
C GLY A 71 4.51 10.71 -7.65
N GLY A 72 5.45 10.15 -8.40
CA GLY A 72 6.62 10.86 -8.92
C GLY A 72 7.75 11.05 -7.91
N VAL A 73 7.70 10.38 -6.75
CA VAL A 73 8.82 10.38 -5.80
C VAL A 73 10.02 9.70 -6.45
N THR A 74 11.20 10.30 -6.31
CA THR A 74 12.41 9.75 -6.91
C THR A 74 12.69 8.36 -6.37
N LEU A 75 13.22 7.49 -7.22
CA LEU A 75 13.61 6.15 -6.80
C LEU A 75 14.60 6.18 -5.63
N GLN A 76 15.56 7.11 -5.64
CA GLN A 76 16.54 7.25 -4.57
C GLN A 76 15.87 7.53 -3.22
N ASP A 77 14.87 8.42 -3.20
CA ASP A 77 14.12 8.74 -1.99
C ASP A 77 13.26 7.56 -1.52
N ILE A 78 12.66 6.81 -2.46
CA ILE A 78 11.92 5.58 -2.14
C ILE A 78 12.85 4.54 -1.52
N LEU A 79 14.01 4.28 -2.12
CA LEU A 79 14.99 3.33 -1.60
C LEU A 79 15.49 3.74 -0.22
N LYS A 80 15.75 5.04 -0.01
CA LYS A 80 16.16 5.58 1.29
C LYS A 80 15.07 5.44 2.34
N ALA A 81 13.84 5.85 2.03
CA ALA A 81 12.70 5.77 2.95
C ALA A 81 12.32 4.32 3.26
N ALA A 82 12.40 3.45 2.26
CA ALA A 82 12.15 2.03 2.40
C ALA A 82 13.42 1.24 2.75
N ASN A 83 14.52 1.85 3.20
CA ASN A 83 15.75 1.19 3.63
C ASN A 83 16.17 0.00 2.74
N TRP A 84 16.20 0.20 1.42
CA TRP A 84 16.65 -0.78 0.43
C TRP A 84 17.94 -0.29 -0.22
N SER A 85 18.91 -1.18 -0.33
CA SER A 85 20.21 -0.89 -0.95
C SER A 85 20.20 -1.01 -2.47
N LEU A 86 19.27 -1.81 -3.03
CA LEU A 86 19.24 -2.13 -4.45
C LEU A 86 17.91 -1.74 -5.08
N GLU A 87 17.98 -0.98 -6.17
CA GLU A 87 16.83 -0.70 -7.05
C GLU A 87 16.16 -1.97 -7.55
N SER A 88 16.96 -2.97 -7.94
CA SER A 88 16.46 -4.22 -8.51
C SER A 88 15.50 -4.96 -7.58
N VAL A 89 15.68 -4.82 -6.26
CA VAL A 89 14.76 -5.39 -5.25
C VAL A 89 13.43 -4.63 -5.26
N PHE A 90 13.46 -3.30 -5.35
CA PHE A 90 12.24 -2.51 -5.49
C PHE A 90 11.50 -2.86 -6.78
N GLN A 91 12.17 -2.80 -7.93
CA GLN A 91 11.56 -3.06 -9.24
C GLN A 91 10.95 -4.46 -9.32
N LYS A 92 11.69 -5.48 -8.88
CA LYS A 92 11.25 -6.88 -9.02
C LYS A 92 10.11 -7.26 -8.07
N PHE A 93 10.16 -6.80 -6.82
CA PHE A 93 9.26 -7.33 -5.78
C PHE A 93 8.17 -6.35 -5.36
N TYR A 94 8.34 -5.06 -5.62
CA TYR A 94 7.52 -4.01 -5.01
C TYR A 94 7.00 -2.98 -6.01
N HIS A 95 7.62 -2.77 -7.17
CA HIS A 95 7.09 -1.91 -8.21
C HIS A 95 5.99 -2.67 -8.98
N LYS A 96 4.74 -2.51 -8.53
CA LYS A 96 3.57 -3.00 -9.27
C LYS A 96 2.99 -1.86 -10.08
N GLU A 97 3.30 -1.85 -11.37
CA GLU A 97 2.56 -1.04 -12.34
C GLU A 97 1.09 -1.50 -12.34
N LEU A 98 0.17 -0.56 -12.36
CA LEU A 98 -1.23 -0.87 -12.63
C LEU A 98 -1.33 -1.15 -14.14
N ASP A 99 -2.11 -2.17 -14.54
CA ASP A 99 -2.26 -2.55 -15.95
C ASP A 99 -2.84 -1.39 -16.77
N GLN A 100 -1.95 -0.56 -17.30
CA GLN A 100 -2.28 0.56 -18.17
C GLN A 100 -2.83 0.07 -19.52
N ALA A 101 -2.70 -1.22 -19.84
CA ALA A 101 -3.28 -1.80 -21.05
C ALA A 101 -4.80 -1.95 -20.97
N ALA A 102 -5.42 -2.00 -19.78
CA ALA A 102 -6.88 -1.87 -19.71
C ALA A 102 -7.35 -0.50 -20.23
N TYR A 103 -6.62 0.56 -19.92
CA TYR A 103 -6.87 1.92 -20.40
C TYR A 103 -6.55 2.07 -21.89
N GLY A 104 -5.37 1.59 -22.32
CA GLY A 104 -4.99 1.60 -23.74
C GLY A 104 -5.96 0.82 -24.63
N ARG A 105 -6.40 -0.37 -24.18
CA ARG A 105 -7.40 -1.19 -24.91
C ARG A 105 -8.77 -0.52 -24.98
N ALA A 106 -9.21 0.18 -23.94
CA ALA A 106 -10.48 0.91 -23.96
C ALA A 106 -10.47 2.11 -24.92
N VAL A 107 -9.36 2.85 -25.00
CA VAL A 107 -9.18 3.99 -25.93
C VAL A 107 -9.08 3.52 -27.38
N ILE A 108 -8.34 2.44 -27.65
CA ILE A 108 -8.21 1.86 -29.00
C ILE A 108 -9.57 1.28 -29.48
N ASN A 109 -10.34 0.65 -28.58
CA ASN A 109 -11.63 0.05 -28.93
C ASN A 109 -12.77 1.06 -29.19
N GLN A 110 -12.61 2.34 -28.88
CA GLN A 110 -13.58 3.38 -29.29
C GLN A 110 -13.42 3.79 -30.75
N ASN A 111 -12.22 3.64 -31.33
CA ASN A 111 -11.98 3.96 -32.75
C ASN A 111 -12.35 2.81 -33.70
N SER A 112 -12.40 1.56 -33.22
CA SER A 112 -12.71 0.39 -34.06
C SER A 112 -14.21 0.16 -34.30
N LEU A 113 -15.10 0.89 -33.60
CA LEU A 113 -16.54 0.88 -33.90
C LEU A 113 -16.91 1.88 -35.02
N GLY A 114 -16.00 2.77 -35.42
CA GLY A 114 -16.21 3.70 -36.55
C GLY A 114 -15.95 3.09 -37.93
N GLU A 115 -15.23 1.96 -38.01
CA GLU A 115 -14.95 1.28 -39.28
C GLU A 115 -16.10 0.40 -39.78
N ALA A 116 -17.12 0.16 -38.95
CA ALA A 116 -18.26 -0.68 -39.34
C ALA A 116 -19.40 0.07 -40.06
N MET A 117 -19.33 1.40 -40.21
CA MET A 117 -20.47 2.20 -40.73
C MET A 117 -20.30 2.86 -42.11
N ASN A 118 -19.15 2.78 -42.78
CA ASN A 118 -18.97 3.48 -44.08
C ASN A 118 -18.63 2.60 -45.31
N ASN A 119 -18.87 1.28 -45.24
CA ASN A 119 -19.13 0.51 -46.45
C ASN A 119 -20.60 0.72 -46.90
N THR A 120 -20.97 1.90 -47.38
CA THR A 120 -22.11 2.10 -48.29
C THR A 120 -21.97 3.44 -49.03
N LEU A 121 -22.17 3.42 -50.36
CA LEU A 121 -22.26 4.56 -51.32
C LEU A 121 -20.88 5.13 -51.73
N ASP A 122 -20.39 5.07 -52.97
CA ASP A 122 -21.03 5.15 -54.28
C ASP A 122 -20.10 4.59 -55.40
N MET A 123 -20.72 3.94 -56.40
CA MET A 123 -20.24 3.52 -57.75
C MET A 123 -19.17 2.42 -57.89
#